data_AF-A0A9P0E607-F1
#
_entry.id   AF-A0A9P0E607-F1
#
_cell.length_a   1.000
_cell.length_b   1.000
_cell.length_c   1.000
_cell.angle_alpha   90.00
_cell.angle_beta   90.00
_cell.angle_gamma   90.00
#
_symmetry.space_group_name_H-M   'P 1'
#
loop_
_entity.id
_entity.type
_entity.pdbx_description
1 polymer ?
#
loop_
_entity_poly.entity_id
_entity_poly.type
_entity_poly.pdbx_seq_one_letter_code
_entity_poly.pdbx_strand_id
1 'polypeptide(L)'
;MTFSKLDRFYRGILLSRYFIKGWGTPENLKRLLLFRKVLSNRSDCFKLVGEHYPIEITKYFWRRRHLIAKPLLREAGIGSIILENPFYGFRKPVYQMRSVLNNVSDIFVMGGCLILEALVLFHWCTKHGFGPLGVSGLSMGGHMASLAATNWPFPLVLVPCLSWSTASGVFTEGVMSRAINWDMLEFQYKENEAFRTELYKMVQIRESDAFQAGKEFVKNFPESMLHLKEHGPGLDTKKEISVSKSALFPINQKLTKFLKMNTEPVSDLTNFSLLLEKVFHPKYIDRSSISSNKQETINFMRGIMDECTHLKNFSVPVDTSLIISVCARDDGYVPRDGVTDLSEIWPGADVRFIDAGHVSAFVLHQKEFRQAIIEAFERYRSKYMLH
;
A
#
# COMPACT_ATOMS: atom_id res chain seq x y z
N MET A 1 -11.44 2.94 16.84
CA MET A 1 -11.47 4.22 16.09
C MET A 1 -12.58 4.23 15.07
N THR A 2 -13.09 5.41 14.76
CA THR A 2 -14.10 5.64 13.72
C THR A 2 -13.40 5.94 12.39
N PHE A 3 -13.14 4.92 11.58
CA PHE A 3 -12.68 5.13 10.20
C PHE A 3 -13.66 6.01 9.42
N SER A 4 -13.16 6.80 8.47
CA SER A 4 -13.99 7.59 7.55
C SER A 4 -15.14 6.75 6.98
N LYS A 5 -16.37 7.25 7.13
CA LYS A 5 -17.57 6.61 6.59
C LYS A 5 -17.49 6.47 5.06
N LEU A 6 -16.91 7.46 4.39
CA LEU A 6 -16.73 7.46 2.94
C LEU A 6 -15.74 6.38 2.49
N ASP A 7 -14.62 6.21 3.21
CA ASP A 7 -13.65 5.16 2.89
C ASP A 7 -14.27 3.77 3.02
N ARG A 8 -15.03 3.55 4.10
CA ARG A 8 -15.79 2.31 4.33
C ARG A 8 -16.82 2.06 3.23
N PHE A 9 -17.54 3.10 2.83
CA PHE A 9 -18.57 3.02 1.80
C PHE A 9 -17.97 2.73 0.42
N TYR A 10 -16.96 3.50 0.00
CA TYR A 10 -16.26 3.32 -1.27
C TYR A 10 -15.67 1.90 -1.37
N ARG A 11 -15.04 1.41 -0.29
CA ARG A 11 -14.60 0.02 -0.22
C ARG A 11 -15.75 -0.97 -0.32
N GLY A 12 -16.87 -0.71 0.37
CA GLY A 12 -18.05 -1.58 0.37
C GLY A 12 -18.68 -1.75 -1.02
N ILE A 13 -18.56 -0.75 -1.90
CA ILE A 13 -18.99 -0.84 -3.30
C ILE A 13 -18.05 -1.72 -4.14
N LEU A 14 -16.76 -1.75 -3.80
CA LEU A 14 -15.76 -2.53 -4.52
C LEU A 14 -15.83 -4.01 -4.11
N LEU A 15 -16.65 -4.79 -4.79
CA LEU A 15 -16.81 -6.23 -4.53
C LEU A 15 -15.61 -7.09 -4.95
N SER A 16 -14.60 -6.52 -5.61
CA SER A 16 -13.40 -7.25 -6.01
C SER A 16 -12.52 -7.59 -4.82
N ARG A 17 -12.00 -8.83 -4.81
CA ARG A 17 -10.89 -9.25 -3.96
C ARG A 17 -9.58 -8.63 -4.45
N TYR A 18 -8.59 -8.50 -3.58
CA TYR A 18 -7.28 -7.94 -3.95
C TYR A 18 -6.25 -8.99 -4.37
N PHE A 19 -6.18 -10.11 -3.65
CA PHE A 19 -5.39 -11.30 -4.02
C PHE A 19 -6.35 -12.47 -4.33
N ILE A 20 -6.32 -13.00 -5.56
CA ILE A 20 -7.31 -14.00 -6.00
C ILE A 20 -6.82 -15.45 -6.08
N LYS A 21 -5.50 -15.69 -6.10
CA LYS A 21 -4.86 -17.01 -6.17
C LYS A 21 -4.07 -17.40 -4.92
N GLY A 22 -3.75 -16.44 -4.05
CA GLY A 22 -3.29 -16.73 -2.68
C GLY A 22 -1.92 -16.15 -2.35
N TRP A 23 -1.07 -16.89 -1.64
CA TRP A 23 0.25 -16.40 -1.24
C TRP A 23 1.24 -16.28 -2.40
N GLY A 24 1.16 -17.21 -3.37
CA GLY A 24 2.24 -17.52 -4.30
C GLY A 24 2.94 -18.81 -3.89
N THR A 25 4.02 -19.19 -4.59
CA THR A 25 4.79 -20.38 -4.19
C THR A 25 5.74 -20.04 -3.04
N PRO A 26 5.97 -20.95 -2.07
CA PRO A 26 6.93 -20.70 -0.99
C PRO A 26 8.33 -20.36 -1.50
N GLU A 27 8.77 -21.04 -2.56
CA GLU A 27 10.07 -20.79 -3.20
C GLU A 27 10.18 -19.36 -3.75
N ASN A 28 9.14 -18.85 -4.43
CA ASN A 28 9.17 -17.48 -4.93
C ASN A 28 9.18 -16.46 -3.79
N LEU A 29 8.41 -16.70 -2.73
CA LEU A 29 8.42 -15.82 -1.55
C LEU A 29 9.77 -15.84 -0.83
N LYS A 30 10.41 -17.01 -0.71
CA LYS A 30 11.77 -17.15 -0.16
C LYS A 30 12.78 -16.33 -0.98
N ARG A 31 12.74 -16.45 -2.32
CA ARG A 31 13.59 -15.66 -3.22
C ARG A 31 13.33 -14.16 -3.09
N LEU A 32 12.07 -13.75 -2.96
CA LEU A 32 11.70 -12.34 -2.76
C LEU A 32 12.20 -11.81 -1.41
N LEU A 33 12.07 -12.58 -0.33
CA LEU A 33 12.56 -12.21 1.01
C LEU A 33 14.09 -12.05 1.04
N LEU A 34 14.80 -12.94 0.35
CA LEU A 34 16.25 -12.86 0.18
C LEU A 34 16.65 -11.66 -0.67
N PHE A 35 16.00 -11.46 -1.82
CA PHE A 35 16.29 -10.33 -2.71
C PHE A 35 15.97 -8.98 -2.06
N ARG A 36 14.93 -8.92 -1.22
CA ARG A 36 14.60 -7.72 -0.47
C ARG A 36 15.73 -7.26 0.45
N LYS A 37 16.55 -8.17 1.00
CA LYS A 37 17.75 -7.79 1.78
C LYS A 37 18.77 -7.01 0.94
N VAL A 38 18.83 -7.29 -0.36
CA VAL A 38 19.64 -6.52 -1.32
C VAL A 38 18.98 -5.17 -1.60
N LEU A 39 17.67 -5.16 -1.87
CA LEU A 39 16.91 -3.93 -2.15
C LEU A 39 16.81 -2.96 -0.96
N SER A 40 17.07 -3.43 0.25
CA SER A 40 16.99 -2.62 1.46
C SER A 40 18.33 -1.98 1.84
N ASN A 41 19.43 -2.46 1.27
CA ASN A 41 20.75 -1.85 1.36
C ASN A 41 20.99 -0.96 0.15
N ARG A 42 21.16 0.35 0.38
CA ARG A 42 21.41 1.33 -0.70
C ARG A 42 22.60 0.95 -1.57
N SER A 43 23.74 0.60 -0.97
CA SER A 43 24.98 0.32 -1.70
C SER A 43 24.82 -0.88 -2.63
N ASP A 44 24.12 -1.92 -2.16
CA ASP A 44 23.90 -3.12 -2.95
C ASP A 44 22.83 -2.91 -4.01
N CYS A 45 21.70 -2.28 -3.65
CA CYS A 45 20.61 -2.00 -4.58
C CYS A 45 21.02 -1.05 -5.71
N PHE A 46 21.79 0.00 -5.39
CA PHE A 46 22.23 0.99 -6.38
C PHE A 46 23.07 0.35 -7.49
N LYS A 47 23.88 -0.67 -7.17
CA LYS A 47 24.72 -1.40 -8.13
C LYS A 47 23.94 -2.33 -9.05
N LEU A 48 22.66 -2.63 -8.75
CA LEU A 48 21.83 -3.51 -9.58
C LEU A 48 21.37 -2.83 -10.88
N VAL A 49 21.38 -1.50 -10.92
CA VAL A 49 20.92 -0.72 -12.06
C VAL A 49 22.13 -0.14 -12.78
N GLY A 50 22.32 -0.56 -14.03
CA GLY A 50 23.35 0.04 -14.88
C GLY A 50 23.01 1.48 -15.24
N GLU A 51 24.03 2.32 -15.40
CA GLU A 51 23.88 3.74 -15.76
C GLU A 51 23.23 3.94 -17.15
N HIS A 52 23.22 2.92 -18.00
CA HIS A 52 22.76 2.99 -19.39
C HIS A 52 21.56 2.08 -19.67
N TYR A 53 20.57 2.12 -18.79
CA TYR A 53 19.31 1.39 -19.00
C TYR A 53 18.43 2.11 -20.04
N PRO A 54 17.86 1.40 -21.02
CA PRO A 54 16.99 2.01 -22.04
C PRO A 54 15.69 2.50 -21.43
N ILE A 55 15.23 3.68 -21.86
CA ILE A 55 13.96 4.27 -21.44
C ILE A 55 13.11 4.59 -22.65
N GLU A 56 11.86 4.16 -22.60
CA GLU A 56 10.83 4.53 -23.56
C GLU A 56 9.87 5.53 -22.92
N ILE A 57 9.76 6.73 -23.51
CA ILE A 57 8.83 7.76 -23.06
C ILE A 57 7.54 7.64 -23.86
N THR A 58 6.48 7.20 -23.20
CA THR A 58 5.14 7.11 -23.80
C THR A 58 4.24 8.25 -23.31
N LYS A 59 3.26 8.68 -24.14
CA LYS A 59 2.35 9.80 -23.83
C LYS A 59 0.97 9.32 -23.36
N TYR A 60 0.93 8.51 -22.32
CA TYR A 60 -0.31 8.08 -21.66
C TYR A 60 -0.44 8.74 -20.26
N PHE A 61 -1.56 8.60 -19.55
CA PHE A 61 -1.86 9.25 -18.23
C PHE A 61 -2.52 10.64 -18.23
N TRP A 62 -3.66 10.80 -18.90
CA TRP A 62 -4.42 12.06 -18.93
C TRP A 62 -4.66 12.69 -17.54
N ARG A 63 -5.17 11.93 -16.56
CA ARG A 63 -5.48 12.46 -15.21
C ARG A 63 -4.25 13.01 -14.49
N ARG A 64 -3.20 12.20 -14.33
CA ARG A 64 -1.95 12.61 -13.66
C ARG A 64 -1.27 13.76 -14.40
N ARG A 65 -1.34 13.78 -15.74
CA ARG A 65 -0.82 14.87 -16.56
C ARG A 65 -1.53 16.20 -16.29
N HIS A 66 -2.86 16.20 -16.15
CA HIS A 66 -3.64 17.44 -16.01
C HIS A 66 -3.80 17.91 -14.56
N LEU A 67 -3.79 16.98 -13.59
CA LEU A 67 -3.99 17.30 -12.18
C LEU A 67 -2.69 17.54 -11.40
N ILE A 68 -1.57 16.94 -11.85
CA ILE A 68 -0.26 17.03 -11.18
C ILE A 68 0.77 17.70 -12.09
N ALA A 69 1.14 17.07 -13.21
CA ALA A 69 2.32 17.48 -13.99
C ALA A 69 2.18 18.88 -14.63
N LYS A 70 1.07 19.15 -15.32
CA LYS A 70 0.82 20.48 -15.94
C LYS A 70 0.76 21.60 -14.89
N PRO A 71 0.03 21.44 -13.77
CA PRO A 71 0.07 22.42 -12.69
C PRO A 71 1.46 22.61 -12.09
N LEU A 72 2.21 21.55 -11.76
CA LEU A 72 3.58 21.68 -11.23
C LEU A 72 4.52 22.43 -12.17
N LEU A 73 4.43 22.16 -13.47
CA LEU A 73 5.20 22.89 -14.47
C LEU A 73 4.84 24.39 -14.53
N ARG A 74 3.54 24.72 -14.43
CA ARG A 74 3.07 26.11 -14.49
C ARG A 74 3.32 26.89 -13.20
N GLU A 75 3.12 26.25 -12.05
CA GLU A 75 3.17 26.87 -10.74
C GLU A 75 4.62 27.06 -10.26
N ALA A 76 5.54 26.14 -10.62
CA ALA A 76 6.91 26.14 -10.09
C ALA A 76 8.00 25.70 -11.08
N GLY A 77 7.68 25.52 -12.38
CA GLY A 77 8.68 25.07 -13.36
C GLY A 77 9.14 23.62 -13.18
N ILE A 78 8.41 22.80 -12.42
CA ILE A 78 8.79 21.42 -12.11
C ILE A 78 8.32 20.47 -13.22
N GLY A 79 9.28 19.86 -13.93
CA GLY A 79 9.02 18.76 -14.87
C GLY A 79 8.62 17.47 -14.14
N SER A 80 7.80 16.63 -14.77
CA SER A 80 7.37 15.36 -14.16
C SER A 80 7.52 14.18 -15.11
N ILE A 81 8.07 13.09 -14.61
CA ILE A 81 8.04 11.76 -15.23
C ILE A 81 6.98 10.93 -14.51
N ILE A 82 6.11 10.25 -15.26
CA ILE A 82 5.02 9.45 -14.70
C ILE A 82 5.29 7.99 -15.00
N LEU A 83 5.68 7.22 -13.97
CA LEU A 83 5.91 5.79 -14.08
C LEU A 83 4.59 5.01 -14.06
N GLU A 84 4.46 4.01 -14.94
CA GLU A 84 3.39 3.01 -14.88
C GLU A 84 3.82 1.85 -14.00
N ASN A 85 3.07 1.57 -12.94
CA ASN A 85 3.39 0.46 -12.06
C ASN A 85 3.33 -0.88 -12.82
N PRO A 86 4.20 -1.85 -12.48
CA PRO A 86 3.99 -3.25 -12.88
C PRO A 86 2.58 -3.69 -12.48
N PHE A 87 1.97 -4.59 -13.27
CA PHE A 87 0.58 -5.05 -13.07
C PHE A 87 -0.51 -3.96 -13.22
N TYR A 88 -0.19 -2.80 -13.80
CA TYR A 88 -1.15 -1.75 -14.14
C TYR A 88 -1.12 -1.45 -15.65
N GLY A 89 -2.20 -0.88 -16.17
CA GLY A 89 -2.27 -0.41 -17.56
C GLY A 89 -1.84 -1.47 -18.58
N PHE A 90 -0.82 -1.14 -19.38
CA PHE A 90 -0.25 -2.02 -20.40
C PHE A 90 0.72 -3.07 -19.82
N ARG A 91 1.15 -2.90 -18.57
CA ARG A 91 2.06 -3.81 -17.85
C ARG A 91 1.33 -4.91 -17.08
N LYS A 92 0.03 -5.10 -17.33
CA LYS A 92 -0.75 -6.19 -16.75
C LYS A 92 -0.42 -7.51 -17.43
N PRO A 93 -0.24 -8.60 -16.67
CA PRO A 93 -0.29 -9.94 -17.24
C PRO A 93 -1.62 -10.17 -17.98
N VAL A 94 -1.59 -10.92 -19.09
CA VAL A 94 -2.76 -11.16 -19.96
C VAL A 94 -3.96 -11.73 -19.19
N TYR A 95 -3.70 -12.53 -18.17
CA TYR A 95 -4.71 -13.15 -17.32
C TYR A 95 -5.19 -12.25 -16.16
N GLN A 96 -4.65 -11.04 -16.00
CA GLN A 96 -5.01 -10.16 -14.89
C GLN A 96 -6.19 -9.25 -15.25
N MET A 97 -7.25 -9.38 -14.47
CA MET A 97 -8.44 -8.53 -14.59
C MET A 97 -8.36 -7.34 -13.64
N ARG A 98 -8.51 -6.13 -14.21
CA ARG A 98 -8.45 -4.85 -13.46
C ARG A 98 -7.12 -4.72 -12.69
N SER A 99 -7.15 -4.13 -11.50
CA SER A 99 -5.99 -3.95 -10.60
C SER A 99 -5.92 -5.02 -9.50
N VAL A 100 -6.54 -6.18 -9.73
CA VAL A 100 -6.56 -7.29 -8.78
C VAL A 100 -5.32 -8.14 -9.03
N LEU A 101 -4.49 -8.34 -8.01
CA LEU A 101 -3.30 -9.17 -8.09
C LEU A 101 -3.68 -10.64 -7.91
N ASN A 102 -2.90 -11.54 -8.50
CA ASN A 102 -3.15 -12.96 -8.29
C ASN A 102 -2.66 -13.37 -6.90
N ASN A 103 -1.42 -13.04 -6.58
CA ASN A 103 -0.78 -13.51 -5.36
C ASN A 103 -0.29 -12.37 -4.48
N VAL A 104 -0.13 -12.66 -3.18
CA VAL A 104 0.58 -11.78 -2.25
C VAL A 104 1.99 -11.51 -2.78
N SER A 105 2.70 -12.52 -3.29
CA SER A 105 4.03 -12.35 -3.89
C SER A 105 4.08 -11.30 -5.01
N ASP A 106 3.00 -11.10 -5.76
CA ASP A 106 2.97 -10.18 -6.91
C ASP A 106 3.15 -8.73 -6.45
N ILE A 107 2.70 -8.37 -5.25
CA ILE A 107 2.89 -7.01 -4.73
C ILE A 107 4.37 -6.73 -4.40
N PHE A 108 5.12 -7.75 -3.98
CA PHE A 108 6.55 -7.62 -3.69
C PHE A 108 7.36 -7.57 -4.98
N VAL A 109 6.96 -8.32 -6.02
CA VAL A 109 7.53 -8.18 -7.37
C VAL A 109 7.29 -6.76 -7.88
N MET A 110 6.06 -6.25 -7.78
CA MET A 110 5.73 -4.87 -8.16
C MET A 110 6.62 -3.86 -7.42
N GLY A 111 6.76 -4.02 -6.10
CA GLY A 111 7.56 -3.13 -5.27
C GLY A 111 9.04 -3.13 -5.66
N GLY A 112 9.64 -4.32 -5.79
CA GLY A 112 11.05 -4.45 -6.20
C GLY A 112 11.32 -3.85 -7.58
N CYS A 113 10.45 -4.09 -8.55
CA CYS A 113 10.54 -3.46 -9.87
C CYS A 113 10.48 -1.93 -9.77
N LEU A 114 9.54 -1.37 -8.99
CA LEU A 114 9.37 0.07 -8.86
C LEU A 114 10.57 0.75 -8.20
N ILE A 115 11.22 0.11 -7.22
CA ILE A 115 12.48 0.61 -6.63
C ILE A 115 13.55 0.71 -7.72
N LEU A 116 13.78 -0.37 -8.46
CA LEU A 116 14.81 -0.42 -9.51
C LEU A 116 14.52 0.54 -10.68
N GLU A 117 13.26 0.62 -11.11
CA GLU A 117 12.84 1.53 -12.19
C GLU A 117 12.94 3.00 -11.79
N ALA A 118 12.67 3.32 -10.52
CA ALA A 118 12.91 4.68 -10.03
C ALA A 118 14.41 5.04 -10.09
N LEU A 119 15.31 4.12 -9.70
CA LEU A 119 16.76 4.33 -9.84
C LEU A 119 17.16 4.52 -11.31
N VAL A 120 16.62 3.73 -12.24
CA VAL A 120 16.83 3.91 -13.69
C VAL A 120 16.46 5.34 -14.11
N LEU A 121 15.30 5.84 -13.67
CA LEU A 121 14.85 7.20 -13.98
C LEU A 121 15.74 8.26 -13.34
N PHE A 122 16.21 8.07 -12.11
CA PHE A 122 17.11 9.01 -11.44
C PHE A 122 18.47 9.10 -12.15
N HIS A 123 19.04 7.95 -12.55
CA HIS A 123 20.25 7.90 -13.37
C HIS A 123 20.06 8.63 -14.70
N TRP A 124 18.98 8.33 -15.41
CA TRP A 124 18.69 8.99 -16.67
C TRP A 124 18.53 10.50 -16.52
N CYS A 125 17.82 10.96 -15.49
CA CYS A 125 17.67 12.38 -15.22
C CYS A 125 19.01 13.06 -14.97
N THR A 126 19.83 12.47 -14.09
CA THR A 126 21.15 13.00 -13.72
C THR A 126 22.07 13.07 -14.94
N LYS A 127 22.09 12.00 -15.75
CA LYS A 127 22.90 11.92 -16.98
C LYS A 127 22.56 13.01 -17.99
N HIS A 128 21.30 13.43 -18.07
CA HIS A 128 20.84 14.48 -18.98
C HIS A 128 20.91 15.89 -18.36
N GLY A 129 21.51 16.03 -17.18
CA GLY A 129 21.65 17.31 -16.49
C GLY A 129 20.36 17.82 -15.86
N PHE A 130 19.34 16.98 -15.68
CA PHE A 130 18.13 17.36 -14.96
C PHE A 130 18.39 17.31 -13.45
N GLY A 131 18.04 18.39 -12.76
CA GLY A 131 18.18 18.52 -11.31
C GLY A 131 17.68 19.88 -10.83
N PRO A 132 17.32 20.03 -9.55
CA PRO A 132 17.30 19.01 -8.51
C PRO A 132 16.26 17.91 -8.78
N LEU A 133 16.44 16.71 -8.20
CA LEU A 133 15.55 15.58 -8.39
C LEU A 133 14.61 15.38 -7.19
N GLY A 134 13.43 14.81 -7.49
CA GLY A 134 12.47 14.44 -6.46
C GLY A 134 11.56 13.30 -6.90
N VAL A 135 10.98 12.63 -5.91
CA VAL A 135 10.03 11.53 -6.10
C VAL A 135 8.82 11.70 -5.19
N SER A 136 7.64 11.46 -5.75
CA SER A 136 6.37 11.56 -5.04
C SER A 136 5.42 10.49 -5.55
N GLY A 137 4.44 10.15 -4.73
CA GLY A 137 3.37 9.25 -5.11
C GLY A 137 2.21 9.33 -4.14
N LEU A 138 1.08 8.77 -4.55
CA LEU A 138 -0.16 8.73 -3.78
C LEU A 138 -0.48 7.29 -3.36
N SER A 139 -0.92 7.09 -2.12
CA SER A 139 -1.32 5.79 -1.58
C SER A 139 -0.17 4.78 -1.70
N MET A 140 -0.41 3.60 -2.29
CA MET A 140 0.66 2.64 -2.62
C MET A 140 1.84 3.30 -3.34
N GLY A 141 1.60 4.26 -4.24
CA GLY A 141 2.66 4.99 -4.92
C GLY A 141 3.50 5.88 -3.99
N GLY A 142 2.90 6.44 -2.94
CA GLY A 142 3.62 7.21 -1.92
C GLY A 142 4.56 6.33 -1.12
N HIS A 143 4.10 5.15 -0.72
CA HIS A 143 4.94 4.16 -0.06
C HIS A 143 6.08 3.67 -0.97
N MET A 144 5.82 3.47 -2.26
CA MET A 144 6.89 3.09 -3.20
C MET A 144 7.88 4.22 -3.47
N ALA A 145 7.44 5.48 -3.49
CA ALA A 145 8.34 6.64 -3.55
C ALA A 145 9.29 6.66 -2.36
N SER A 146 8.77 6.36 -1.16
CA SER A 146 9.58 6.20 0.06
C SER A 146 10.65 5.12 -0.10
N LEU A 147 10.29 3.92 -0.55
CA LEU A 147 11.25 2.81 -0.76
C LEU A 147 12.25 3.07 -1.91
N ALA A 148 11.88 3.84 -2.92
CA ALA A 148 12.80 4.24 -3.97
C ALA A 148 13.86 5.22 -3.45
N ALA A 149 13.42 6.21 -2.65
CA ALA A 149 14.29 7.24 -2.10
C ALA A 149 15.35 6.70 -1.15
N THR A 150 15.09 5.60 -0.44
CA THR A 150 16.10 4.96 0.43
C THR A 150 17.34 4.50 -0.34
N ASN A 151 17.18 4.20 -1.63
CA ASN A 151 18.18 3.59 -2.49
C ASN A 151 18.95 4.58 -3.39
N TRP A 152 18.60 5.87 -3.39
CA TRP A 152 19.37 6.90 -4.11
C TRP A 152 20.48 7.47 -3.22
N PRO A 153 21.75 7.57 -3.69
CA PRO A 153 22.88 7.96 -2.85
C PRO A 153 23.15 9.47 -2.78
N PHE A 154 22.28 10.31 -3.34
CA PHE A 154 22.38 11.76 -3.28
C PHE A 154 21.13 12.38 -2.64
N PRO A 155 21.18 13.65 -2.19
CA PRO A 155 19.99 14.36 -1.73
C PRO A 155 18.86 14.26 -2.75
N LEU A 156 17.66 13.92 -2.29
CA LEU A 156 16.48 13.68 -3.12
C LEU A 156 15.24 14.23 -2.40
N VAL A 157 14.47 15.07 -3.08
CA VAL A 157 13.17 15.50 -2.58
C VAL A 157 12.23 14.32 -2.53
N LEU A 158 11.54 14.11 -1.40
CA LEU A 158 10.59 13.01 -1.24
C LEU A 158 9.28 13.52 -0.63
N VAL A 159 8.17 13.33 -1.37
CA VAL A 159 6.83 13.74 -0.92
C VAL A 159 5.85 12.56 -1.03
N PRO A 160 5.83 11.64 -0.05
CA PRO A 160 4.91 10.53 -0.02
C PRO A 160 3.55 11.01 0.48
N CYS A 161 2.50 10.77 -0.31
CA CYS A 161 1.16 11.22 0.02
C CYS A 161 0.24 10.03 0.30
N LEU A 162 -0.57 10.12 1.35
CA LEU A 162 -1.55 9.12 1.77
C LEU A 162 -0.95 7.73 1.97
N SER A 163 0.28 7.68 2.47
CA SER A 163 1.01 6.45 2.78
C SER A 163 1.65 6.55 4.15
N TRP A 164 2.11 5.41 4.66
CA TRP A 164 2.82 5.34 5.93
C TRP A 164 4.03 4.40 5.85
N SER A 165 4.61 4.09 7.00
CA SER A 165 5.87 3.36 7.15
C SER A 165 5.80 1.88 6.80
N THR A 166 4.63 1.26 6.72
CA THR A 166 4.45 -0.16 6.36
C THR A 166 3.10 -0.40 5.69
N ALA A 167 3.01 -1.46 4.89
CA ALA A 167 1.77 -1.95 4.30
C ALA A 167 1.02 -2.96 5.20
N SER A 168 1.60 -3.37 6.33
CA SER A 168 1.03 -4.38 7.24
C SER A 168 -0.41 -4.07 7.65
N GLY A 169 -0.62 -2.89 8.27
CA GLY A 169 -1.95 -2.44 8.68
C GLY A 169 -2.94 -2.26 7.52
N VAL A 170 -2.48 -1.93 6.31
CA VAL A 170 -3.33 -1.80 5.12
C VAL A 170 -4.03 -3.13 4.83
N PHE A 171 -3.29 -4.24 4.86
CA PHE A 171 -3.82 -5.55 4.50
C PHE A 171 -4.44 -6.31 5.67
N THR A 172 -4.10 -5.99 6.92
CA THR A 172 -4.61 -6.74 8.08
C THR A 172 -5.71 -6.04 8.88
N GLU A 173 -5.80 -4.71 8.81
CA GLU A 173 -6.70 -3.93 9.67
C GLU A 173 -7.53 -2.89 8.92
N GLY A 174 -6.95 -2.23 7.92
CA GLY A 174 -7.59 -1.19 7.12
C GLY A 174 -8.77 -1.71 6.30
N VAL A 175 -9.49 -0.82 5.62
CA VAL A 175 -10.63 -1.20 4.77
C VAL A 175 -10.22 -2.20 3.66
N MET A 176 -8.94 -2.23 3.28
CA MET A 176 -8.38 -3.20 2.33
C MET A 176 -8.31 -4.63 2.87
N SER A 177 -8.25 -4.85 4.19
CA SER A 177 -8.31 -6.18 4.81
C SER A 177 -9.59 -6.95 4.44
N ARG A 178 -10.69 -6.22 4.18
CA ARG A 178 -11.98 -6.77 3.72
C ARG A 178 -11.95 -7.22 2.25
N ALA A 179 -10.88 -6.92 1.51
CA ALA A 179 -10.65 -7.40 0.15
C ALA A 179 -9.85 -8.70 0.11
N ILE A 180 -9.31 -9.13 1.24
CA ILE A 180 -8.44 -10.30 1.31
C ILE A 180 -9.27 -11.56 1.45
N ASN A 181 -8.96 -12.55 0.63
CA ASN A 181 -9.57 -13.87 0.69
C ASN A 181 -8.92 -14.70 1.81
N TRP A 182 -9.24 -14.36 3.06
CA TRP A 182 -8.61 -14.97 4.23
C TRP A 182 -8.78 -16.49 4.27
N ASP A 183 -9.94 -17.01 3.88
CA ASP A 183 -10.19 -18.46 3.89
C ASP A 183 -9.23 -19.21 2.96
N MET A 184 -8.92 -18.66 1.79
CA MET A 184 -7.94 -19.23 0.87
C MET A 184 -6.51 -19.12 1.40
N LEU A 185 -6.15 -17.98 2.00
CA LEU A 185 -4.82 -17.79 2.57
C LEU A 185 -4.60 -18.72 3.77
N GLU A 186 -5.63 -18.90 4.61
CA GLU A 186 -5.61 -19.80 5.76
C GLU A 186 -5.48 -21.25 5.29
N PHE A 187 -6.25 -21.67 4.28
CA PHE A 187 -6.14 -22.99 3.68
C PHE A 187 -4.71 -23.26 3.17
N GLN A 188 -4.14 -22.35 2.37
CA GLN A 188 -2.78 -22.51 1.84
C GLN A 188 -1.71 -22.51 2.93
N TYR A 189 -1.87 -21.68 3.96
CA TYR A 189 -0.95 -21.61 5.10
C TYR A 189 -0.94 -22.91 5.90
N LYS A 190 -2.09 -23.57 6.05
CA LYS A 190 -2.23 -24.86 6.73
C LYS A 190 -1.63 -26.01 5.94
N GLU A 191 -2.06 -26.13 4.69
CA GLU A 191 -1.75 -27.29 3.83
C GLU A 191 -0.27 -27.34 3.42
N ASN A 192 0.42 -26.20 3.39
CA ASN A 192 1.83 -26.15 3.00
C ASN A 192 2.71 -25.75 4.19
N GLU A 193 3.38 -26.75 4.76
CA GLU A 193 4.24 -26.60 5.93
C GLU A 193 5.39 -25.60 5.72
N ALA A 194 5.86 -25.39 4.49
CA ALA A 194 6.93 -24.42 4.20
C ALA A 194 6.56 -22.98 4.59
N PHE A 195 5.27 -22.62 4.60
CA PHE A 195 4.84 -21.32 5.12
C PHE A 195 5.02 -21.21 6.64
N ARG A 196 4.74 -22.30 7.37
CA ARG A 196 4.76 -22.36 8.83
C ARG A 196 6.15 -22.58 9.42
N THR A 197 7.05 -23.24 8.68
CA THR A 197 8.37 -23.62 9.19
C THR A 197 9.49 -22.77 8.61
N GLU A 198 9.60 -22.69 7.28
CA GLU A 198 10.70 -21.99 6.62
C GLU A 198 10.45 -20.49 6.56
N LEU A 199 9.36 -20.08 5.92
CA LEU A 199 9.07 -18.66 5.66
C LEU A 199 8.76 -17.90 6.94
N TYR A 200 8.07 -18.54 7.89
CA TYR A 200 7.81 -17.94 9.20
C TYR A 200 9.10 -17.51 9.92
N LYS A 201 10.18 -18.30 9.84
CA LYS A 201 11.47 -17.96 10.46
C LYS A 201 12.20 -16.82 9.77
N MET A 202 11.90 -16.57 8.49
CA MET A 202 12.52 -15.49 7.70
C MET A 202 11.84 -14.14 7.91
N VAL A 203 10.66 -14.15 8.53
CA VAL A 203 9.81 -12.99 8.74
C VAL A 203 9.97 -12.57 10.20
N GLN A 204 10.65 -11.44 10.43
CA GLN A 204 10.81 -10.90 11.78
C GLN A 204 9.65 -9.99 12.11
N ILE A 205 8.82 -10.40 13.08
CA ILE A 205 7.88 -9.49 13.73
C ILE A 205 8.72 -8.59 14.66
N ARG A 206 8.99 -7.35 14.25
CA ARG A 206 9.77 -6.40 15.06
C ARG A 206 9.04 -6.09 16.36
N GLU A 207 9.71 -6.31 17.49
CA GLU A 207 9.17 -6.16 18.85
C GLU A 207 8.61 -4.75 19.16
N SER A 208 9.13 -3.71 18.49
CA SER A 208 8.69 -2.32 18.71
C SER A 208 7.42 -1.92 17.95
N ASP A 209 7.05 -2.68 16.91
CA ASP A 209 5.97 -2.34 15.97
C ASP A 209 4.91 -3.47 15.86
N ALA A 210 5.06 -4.52 16.66
CA ALA A 210 4.10 -5.61 16.76
C ALA A 210 2.91 -5.21 17.63
N PHE A 211 1.71 -5.22 17.05
CA PHE A 211 0.46 -5.08 17.78
C PHE A 211 0.45 -6.04 19.00
N GLN A 212 0.07 -5.56 20.19
CA GLN A 212 0.21 -6.28 21.47
C GLN A 212 -0.34 -7.73 21.45
N ALA A 213 -1.37 -8.03 20.65
CA ALA A 213 -1.88 -9.39 20.49
C ALA A 213 -0.88 -10.38 19.83
N GLY A 214 0.04 -9.89 18.99
CA GLY A 214 1.14 -10.68 18.46
C GLY A 214 2.24 -10.94 19.49
N LYS A 215 2.41 -10.04 20.46
CA LYS A 215 3.40 -10.15 21.55
C LYS A 215 3.07 -11.29 22.51
N GLU A 216 1.80 -11.46 22.89
CA GLU A 216 1.36 -12.58 23.74
C GLU A 216 1.45 -13.94 23.03
N PHE A 217 1.13 -13.98 21.74
CA PHE A 217 1.21 -15.20 20.93
C PHE A 217 2.65 -15.68 20.72
N VAL A 218 3.58 -14.79 20.33
CA VAL A 218 4.99 -15.13 20.09
C VAL A 218 5.67 -15.63 21.36
N LYS A 219 5.34 -15.05 22.52
CA LYS A 219 5.92 -15.44 23.81
C LYS A 219 5.49 -16.84 24.26
N ASN A 220 4.28 -17.27 23.89
CA ASN A 220 3.66 -18.51 24.38
C ASN A 220 3.49 -19.60 23.29
N PHE A 221 4.11 -19.40 22.11
CA PHE A 221 3.96 -20.29 20.95
C PHE A 221 4.22 -21.79 21.24
N PRO A 222 5.29 -22.18 21.98
CA PRO A 222 5.55 -23.59 22.25
C PRO A 222 4.44 -24.27 23.08
N GLU A 223 3.85 -23.55 24.04
CA GLU A 223 2.83 -24.07 24.96
C GLU A 223 1.43 -24.07 24.33
N SER A 224 1.11 -23.09 23.48
CA SER A 224 -0.19 -22.98 22.81
C SER A 224 -0.50 -24.16 21.87
N MET A 225 0.54 -24.78 21.29
CA MET A 225 0.42 -25.97 20.43
C MET A 225 0.21 -27.28 21.20
N LEU A 226 0.66 -27.34 22.46
CA LEU A 226 0.49 -28.53 23.31
C LEU A 226 -0.96 -28.62 23.82
N HIS A 227 -1.58 -27.50 24.17
CA HIS A 227 -2.96 -27.46 24.68
C HIS A 227 -4.05 -27.74 23.62
N LEU A 228 -3.79 -27.51 22.34
CA LEU A 228 -4.75 -27.77 21.25
C LEU A 228 -4.94 -29.28 20.95
N LYS A 229 -3.99 -30.14 21.36
CA LYS A 229 -4.11 -31.60 21.16
C LYS A 229 -4.95 -32.29 22.24
N GLU A 230 -5.21 -31.66 23.38
CA GLU A 230 -5.86 -32.33 24.52
C GLU A 230 -7.37 -32.07 24.62
N HIS A 231 -7.93 -31.07 23.94
CA HIS A 231 -9.35 -30.68 24.12
C HIS A 231 -10.09 -30.43 22.80
N GLY A 232 -10.21 -31.45 21.95
CA GLY A 232 -11.16 -31.44 20.84
C GLY A 232 -12.53 -32.00 21.27
N PRO A 233 -13.63 -31.23 21.27
CA PRO A 233 -14.96 -31.79 21.44
C PRO A 233 -15.38 -32.45 20.11
N GLY A 234 -15.68 -33.74 20.15
CA GLY A 234 -16.34 -34.45 19.05
C GLY A 234 -17.70 -33.82 18.78
N LEU A 235 -17.99 -33.46 17.53
CA LEU A 235 -19.27 -32.90 17.13
C LEU A 235 -19.81 -33.58 15.87
N ASP A 236 -21.00 -34.12 16.09
CA ASP A 236 -21.84 -34.87 15.17
C ASP A 236 -22.21 -34.12 13.88
N THR A 237 -22.33 -34.91 12.83
CA THR A 237 -22.80 -34.51 11.50
C THR A 237 -24.32 -34.37 11.50
N LYS A 238 -24.82 -33.20 11.05
CA LYS A 238 -26.04 -32.96 10.23
C LYS A 238 -26.75 -31.66 10.62
N LYS A 239 -26.66 -30.64 9.75
CA LYS A 239 -27.76 -29.71 9.48
C LYS A 239 -27.50 -28.98 8.16
N GLU A 240 -28.22 -29.41 7.13
CA GLU A 240 -28.39 -28.66 5.89
C GLU A 240 -29.23 -27.41 6.14
N ILE A 241 -28.81 -26.27 5.60
CA ILE A 241 -29.67 -25.09 5.41
C ILE A 241 -29.51 -24.62 3.96
N SER A 242 -30.57 -24.83 3.19
CA SER A 242 -30.77 -24.35 1.83
C SER A 242 -30.95 -22.83 1.79
N VAL A 243 -30.25 -22.11 0.91
CA VAL A 243 -30.58 -20.71 0.59
C VAL A 243 -30.73 -20.55 -0.93
N SER A 244 -31.92 -20.07 -1.29
CA SER A 244 -32.44 -19.81 -2.63
C SER A 244 -31.56 -18.85 -3.44
N LYS A 245 -31.30 -19.22 -4.71
CA LYS A 245 -30.72 -18.38 -5.75
C LYS A 245 -31.84 -17.65 -6.49
N SER A 246 -32.03 -16.35 -6.26
CA SER A 246 -32.53 -15.41 -7.28
C SER A 246 -32.51 -13.98 -6.74
N ALA A 247 -32.35 -13.01 -7.65
CA ALA A 247 -32.27 -11.55 -7.44
C ALA A 247 -30.90 -10.98 -7.01
N LEU A 248 -29.91 -10.98 -7.92
CA LEU A 248 -28.70 -10.15 -7.73
C LEU A 248 -28.09 -9.63 -9.04
N PHE A 249 -28.90 -9.14 -9.99
CA PHE A 249 -28.47 -8.25 -11.10
C PHE A 249 -29.71 -7.46 -11.57
N PRO A 250 -29.73 -6.10 -11.61
CA PRO A 250 -28.75 -5.24 -12.29
C PRO A 250 -28.54 -3.85 -11.61
N ILE A 251 -27.66 -3.72 -10.62
CA ILE A 251 -27.30 -2.41 -10.02
C ILE A 251 -25.96 -1.86 -10.58
N ASN A 252 -25.10 -2.75 -11.08
CA ASN A 252 -23.72 -2.41 -11.49
C ASN A 252 -23.62 -1.51 -12.75
N GLN A 253 -24.61 -1.53 -13.66
CA GLN A 253 -24.50 -0.78 -14.92
C GLN A 253 -24.71 0.73 -14.74
N LYS A 254 -25.60 1.16 -13.84
CA LYS A 254 -25.89 2.59 -13.62
C LYS A 254 -24.75 3.31 -12.90
N LEU A 255 -24.13 2.69 -11.90
CA LEU A 255 -23.00 3.30 -11.17
C LEU A 255 -21.75 3.45 -12.05
N THR A 256 -21.48 2.45 -12.89
CA THR A 256 -20.35 2.47 -13.82
C THR A 256 -20.53 3.52 -14.94
N LYS A 257 -21.78 3.80 -15.33
CA LYS A 257 -22.13 4.87 -16.28
C LYS A 257 -21.99 6.26 -15.64
N PHE A 258 -22.34 6.40 -14.36
CA PHE A 258 -22.22 7.65 -13.61
C PHE A 258 -20.77 8.04 -13.31
N LEU A 259 -19.89 7.08 -13.02
CA LEU A 259 -18.44 7.33 -12.88
C LEU A 259 -17.73 7.66 -14.21
N LYS A 260 -18.40 7.43 -15.35
CA LYS A 260 -17.91 7.76 -16.70
C LYS A 260 -18.42 9.10 -17.23
N MET A 261 -19.39 9.74 -16.60
CA MET A 261 -19.89 11.06 -16.98
C MET A 261 -19.72 12.02 -15.81
N ASN A 262 -18.89 13.04 -15.99
CA ASN A 262 -19.17 14.44 -15.64
C ASN A 262 -17.87 15.24 -15.82
N THR A 263 -17.73 15.79 -17.02
CA THR A 263 -17.16 17.10 -17.26
C THR A 263 -18.20 18.12 -16.79
N GLU A 264 -17.89 18.93 -15.78
CA GLU A 264 -18.56 20.16 -15.25
C GLU A 264 -18.43 20.18 -13.71
N PRO A 265 -18.29 21.35 -13.05
CA PRO A 265 -17.91 21.48 -11.64
C PRO A 265 -19.13 21.30 -10.73
N VAL A 266 -19.07 20.40 -9.74
CA VAL A 266 -20.24 19.99 -8.94
C VAL A 266 -20.20 20.60 -7.54
N SER A 267 -21.07 21.58 -7.30
CA SER A 267 -21.42 22.18 -6.00
C SER A 267 -22.43 21.35 -5.19
N ASP A 268 -22.62 20.07 -5.52
CA ASP A 268 -23.80 19.28 -5.12
C ASP A 268 -23.47 18.00 -4.31
N LEU A 269 -22.29 17.95 -3.67
CA LEU A 269 -21.82 16.80 -2.89
C LEU A 269 -22.64 16.54 -1.60
N THR A 270 -23.28 17.57 -1.03
CA THR A 270 -24.09 17.46 0.19
C THR A 270 -25.37 16.65 -0.03
N ASN A 271 -26.02 16.81 -1.20
CA ASN A 271 -27.22 16.06 -1.58
C ASN A 271 -26.91 14.58 -1.88
N PHE A 272 -25.69 14.27 -2.34
CA PHE A 272 -25.25 12.90 -2.63
C PHE A 272 -25.09 12.06 -1.34
N SER A 273 -24.60 12.67 -0.26
CA SER A 273 -24.44 11.99 1.04
C SER A 273 -25.78 11.59 1.67
N LEU A 274 -26.77 12.50 1.63
CA LEU A 274 -28.10 12.31 2.22
C LEU A 274 -28.95 11.27 1.48
N LEU A 275 -28.85 11.22 0.14
CA LEU A 275 -29.58 10.24 -0.66
C LEU A 275 -29.06 8.80 -0.45
N LEU A 276 -27.75 8.65 -0.20
CA LEU A 276 -27.11 7.35 0.02
C LEU A 276 -27.35 6.78 1.43
N GLU A 277 -27.60 7.64 2.41
CA GLU A 277 -27.85 7.25 3.80
C GLU A 277 -29.20 6.52 3.96
N LYS A 278 -30.20 6.81 3.11
CA LYS A 278 -31.51 6.15 3.12
C LYS A 278 -31.54 4.77 2.45
N VAL A 279 -30.53 4.43 1.63
CA VAL A 279 -30.56 3.21 0.80
C VAL A 279 -29.77 2.05 1.43
N PHE A 280 -28.79 2.33 2.28
CA PHE A 280 -27.88 1.31 2.81
C PHE A 280 -27.78 1.37 4.34
N HIS A 281 -28.72 0.73 5.04
CA HIS A 281 -28.51 0.32 6.43
C HIS A 281 -27.43 -0.78 6.47
N PRO A 282 -26.26 -0.56 7.09
CA PRO A 282 -25.27 -1.62 7.24
C PRO A 282 -25.75 -2.56 8.33
N LYS A 283 -26.09 -3.81 7.98
CA LYS A 283 -26.17 -4.89 8.97
C LYS A 283 -24.78 -5.06 9.59
N TYR A 284 -24.71 -4.81 10.89
CA TYR A 284 -23.55 -5.02 11.74
C TYR A 284 -23.14 -6.50 11.64
N ILE A 285 -21.91 -6.78 11.19
CA ILE A 285 -21.36 -8.13 11.18
C ILE A 285 -20.79 -8.41 12.56
N ASP A 286 -21.30 -9.48 13.15
CA ASP A 286 -20.96 -10.03 14.46
C ASP A 286 -19.45 -10.30 14.60
N ARG A 287 -18.87 -9.91 15.73
CA ARG A 287 -17.49 -10.27 16.11
C ARG A 287 -17.50 -11.69 16.68
N SER A 288 -17.77 -12.69 15.83
CA SER A 288 -17.51 -14.08 16.18
C SER A 288 -16.00 -14.23 16.46
N SER A 289 -15.63 -14.93 17.53
CA SER A 289 -14.24 -15.20 17.93
C SER A 289 -13.39 -15.64 16.73
N ILE A 290 -12.35 -14.88 16.41
CA ILE A 290 -11.37 -15.25 15.39
C ILE A 290 -10.73 -16.58 15.82
N SER A 291 -10.80 -17.62 14.98
CA SER A 291 -10.13 -18.90 15.26
C SER A 291 -8.61 -18.70 15.37
N SER A 292 -7.93 -19.49 16.21
CA SER A 292 -6.46 -19.39 16.38
C SER A 292 -5.72 -19.45 15.04
N ASN A 293 -6.16 -20.35 14.15
CA ASN A 293 -5.62 -20.54 12.81
C ASN A 293 -5.74 -19.29 11.90
N LYS A 294 -6.86 -18.58 11.98
CA LYS A 294 -7.05 -17.34 11.23
C LYS A 294 -6.16 -16.24 11.77
N GLN A 295 -5.95 -16.22 13.09
CA GLN A 295 -5.01 -15.28 13.72
C GLN A 295 -3.56 -15.54 13.30
N GLU A 296 -3.13 -16.80 13.20
CA GLU A 296 -1.80 -17.16 12.68
C GLU A 296 -1.58 -16.68 11.24
N THR A 297 -2.57 -16.91 10.37
CA THR A 297 -2.53 -16.46 8.97
C THR A 297 -2.44 -14.93 8.86
N ILE A 298 -3.20 -14.21 9.70
CA ILE A 298 -3.12 -12.74 9.80
C ILE A 298 -1.74 -12.31 10.29
N ASN A 299 -1.18 -12.96 11.31
CA ASN A 299 0.15 -12.65 11.84
C ASN A 299 1.24 -12.92 10.79
N PHE A 300 1.11 -13.99 10.00
CA PHE A 300 1.99 -14.24 8.88
C PHE A 300 1.90 -13.16 7.80
N MET A 301 0.68 -12.70 7.45
CA MET A 301 0.48 -11.54 6.57
C MET A 301 1.17 -10.29 7.12
N ARG A 302 0.98 -9.98 8.41
CA ARG A 302 1.62 -8.81 9.05
C ARG A 302 3.12 -8.89 8.92
N GLY A 303 3.69 -10.00 9.37
CA GLY A 303 5.12 -10.19 9.34
C GLY A 303 5.69 -10.08 7.93
N ILE A 304 5.10 -10.77 6.92
CA ILE A 304 5.66 -10.73 5.57
C ILE A 304 5.55 -9.34 4.95
N MET A 305 4.48 -8.60 5.25
CA MET A 305 4.34 -7.21 4.83
C MET A 305 5.38 -6.33 5.54
N ASP A 306 5.56 -6.44 6.84
CA ASP A 306 6.56 -5.64 7.58
C ASP A 306 7.97 -5.95 7.10
N GLU A 307 8.32 -7.23 6.93
CA GLU A 307 9.60 -7.67 6.41
C GLU A 307 9.92 -7.03 5.05
N CYS A 308 8.92 -6.95 4.17
CA CYS A 308 9.08 -6.43 2.82
C CYS A 308 8.86 -4.92 2.65
N THR A 309 8.17 -4.24 3.58
CA THR A 309 7.68 -2.87 3.37
C THR A 309 8.00 -1.90 4.49
N HIS A 310 8.32 -2.39 5.70
CA HIS A 310 8.57 -1.49 6.83
C HIS A 310 9.83 -0.64 6.59
N LEU A 311 9.70 0.69 6.58
CA LEU A 311 10.79 1.60 6.19
C LEU A 311 12.07 1.46 7.04
N LYS A 312 11.97 1.09 8.33
CA LYS A 312 13.14 0.77 9.18
C LYS A 312 13.96 -0.44 8.70
N ASN A 313 13.46 -1.27 7.79
CA ASN A 313 14.22 -2.35 7.17
C ASN A 313 15.12 -1.85 6.03
N PHE A 314 14.93 -0.61 5.58
CA PHE A 314 15.62 0.01 4.46
C PHE A 314 16.59 1.09 4.94
N SER A 315 17.55 1.45 4.08
CA SER A 315 18.52 2.52 4.35
C SER A 315 17.80 3.87 4.55
N VAL A 316 18.25 4.70 5.50
CA VAL A 316 17.66 6.04 5.72
C VAL A 316 18.03 6.98 4.57
N PRO A 317 17.09 7.67 3.88
CA PRO A 317 17.39 8.63 2.82
C PRO A 317 18.51 9.61 3.19
N VAL A 318 19.31 10.04 2.21
CA VAL A 318 20.53 10.85 2.43
C VAL A 318 20.25 12.13 3.22
N ASP A 319 19.14 12.80 2.90
CA ASP A 319 18.71 14.01 3.59
C ASP A 319 17.21 13.95 3.89
N THR A 320 16.89 13.59 5.13
CA THR A 320 15.51 13.48 5.61
C THR A 320 14.81 14.83 5.78
N SER A 321 15.54 15.95 5.83
CA SER A 321 14.94 17.29 5.91
C SER A 321 14.23 17.74 4.62
N LEU A 322 14.49 17.04 3.51
CA LEU A 322 13.81 17.21 2.22
C LEU A 322 12.51 16.40 2.10
N ILE A 323 12.11 15.70 3.17
CA ILE A 323 10.92 14.85 3.18
C ILE A 323 9.73 15.63 3.74
N ILE A 324 8.65 15.69 2.97
CA ILE A 324 7.35 16.19 3.43
C ILE A 324 6.32 15.09 3.20
N SER A 325 5.94 14.36 4.24
CA SER A 325 4.89 13.35 4.19
C SER A 325 3.51 13.99 4.39
N VAL A 326 2.56 13.70 3.51
CA VAL A 326 1.19 14.26 3.58
C VAL A 326 0.20 13.14 3.81
N CYS A 327 -0.39 13.07 5.01
CA CYS A 327 -1.28 12.00 5.46
C CYS A 327 -2.72 12.50 5.65
N ALA A 328 -3.69 11.59 5.59
CA ALA A 328 -5.08 11.88 5.93
C ALA A 328 -5.33 11.57 7.41
N ARG A 329 -5.99 12.47 8.16
CA ARG A 329 -6.28 12.29 9.59
C ARG A 329 -7.16 11.07 9.84
N ASP A 330 -8.26 10.94 9.09
CA ASP A 330 -9.26 9.87 9.25
C ASP A 330 -9.10 8.76 8.20
N ASP A 331 -7.84 8.40 7.90
CA ASP A 331 -7.49 7.44 6.86
C ASP A 331 -7.99 6.01 7.19
N GLY A 332 -8.98 5.52 6.44
CA GLY A 332 -9.48 4.16 6.58
C GLY A 332 -8.65 3.10 5.85
N TYR A 333 -7.77 3.50 4.93
CA TYR A 333 -6.97 2.60 4.10
C TYR A 333 -5.60 2.30 4.71
N VAL A 334 -4.99 3.27 5.36
CA VAL A 334 -3.66 3.20 5.96
C VAL A 334 -3.77 3.47 7.46
N PRO A 335 -4.14 2.45 8.26
CA PRO A 335 -4.14 2.55 9.72
C PRO A 335 -2.73 2.84 10.24
N ARG A 336 -2.64 3.64 11.30
CA ARG A 336 -1.37 4.06 11.91
C ARG A 336 -1.27 3.70 13.39
N ASP A 337 -2.30 3.08 13.96
CA ASP A 337 -2.35 2.75 15.38
C ASP A 337 -1.30 1.69 15.72
N GLY A 338 -0.43 2.00 16.68
CA GLY A 338 0.63 1.09 17.09
C GLY A 338 1.75 0.90 16.07
N VAL A 339 1.84 1.77 15.05
CA VAL A 339 2.92 1.79 14.07
C VAL A 339 3.83 2.98 14.37
N THR A 340 5.15 2.79 14.38
CA THR A 340 6.13 3.87 14.63
C THR A 340 5.87 5.09 13.73
N ASP A 341 6.00 6.27 14.33
CA ASP A 341 5.87 7.54 13.64
C ASP A 341 6.96 7.72 12.57
N LEU A 342 6.59 8.29 11.42
CA LEU A 342 7.53 8.47 10.32
C LEU A 342 8.70 9.40 10.71
N SER A 343 8.47 10.39 11.58
CA SER A 343 9.51 11.29 12.08
C SER A 343 10.53 10.60 13.00
N GLU A 344 10.15 9.50 13.66
CA GLU A 344 11.07 8.66 14.43
C GLU A 344 11.92 7.77 13.51
N ILE A 345 11.34 7.30 12.40
CA ILE A 345 12.05 6.50 11.40
C ILE A 345 13.04 7.38 10.63
N TRP A 346 12.61 8.59 10.25
CA TRP A 346 13.37 9.56 9.47
C TRP A 346 13.39 10.92 10.19
N PRO A 347 14.31 11.11 11.15
CA PRO A 347 14.43 12.37 11.89
C PRO A 347 14.61 13.57 10.96
N GLY A 348 13.82 14.62 11.16
CA GLY A 348 13.81 15.82 10.30
C GLY A 348 12.81 15.78 9.14
N ALA A 349 12.15 14.65 8.89
CA ALA A 349 11.01 14.60 7.99
C ALA A 349 9.82 15.40 8.56
N ASP A 350 9.16 16.17 7.72
CA ASP A 350 7.94 16.91 8.07
C ASP A 350 6.72 16.03 7.79
N VAL A 351 5.84 15.85 8.77
CA VAL A 351 4.62 15.02 8.65
C VAL A 351 3.39 15.89 8.82
N ARG A 352 2.60 16.00 7.75
CA ARG A 352 1.41 16.85 7.67
C ARG A 352 0.15 16.02 7.62
N PHE A 353 -0.91 16.55 8.24
CA PHE A 353 -2.22 15.91 8.26
C PHE A 353 -3.28 16.79 7.60
N ILE A 354 -3.97 16.21 6.63
CA ILE A 354 -5.17 16.77 6.01
C ILE A 354 -6.39 16.26 6.80
N ASP A 355 -7.33 17.15 7.11
CA ASP A 355 -8.59 16.81 7.79
C ASP A 355 -9.58 16.15 6.83
N ALA A 356 -9.31 14.89 6.50
CA ALA A 356 -10.03 14.10 5.50
C ALA A 356 -9.80 12.60 5.74
N GLY A 357 -10.64 11.76 5.12
CA GLY A 357 -10.34 10.34 4.88
C GLY A 357 -9.47 10.14 3.64
N HIS A 358 -9.04 8.91 3.38
CA HIS A 358 -8.12 8.59 2.28
C HIS A 358 -8.69 8.97 0.91
N VAL A 359 -9.95 8.58 0.65
CA VAL A 359 -10.59 8.78 -0.65
C VAL A 359 -10.91 10.26 -0.86
N SER A 360 -11.41 10.96 0.16
CA SER A 360 -11.68 12.40 0.07
C SER A 360 -10.39 13.20 -0.10
N ALA A 361 -9.32 12.85 0.63
CA ALA A 361 -7.99 13.45 0.45
C ALA A 361 -7.50 13.28 -0.99
N PHE A 362 -7.58 12.05 -1.52
CA PHE A 362 -7.19 11.74 -2.89
C PHE A 362 -7.96 12.57 -3.94
N VAL A 363 -9.28 12.76 -3.77
CA VAL A 363 -10.09 13.47 -4.77
C VAL A 363 -9.98 14.99 -4.65
N LEU A 364 -9.96 15.53 -3.43
CA LEU A 364 -10.19 16.95 -3.18
C LEU A 364 -8.90 17.74 -2.87
N HIS A 365 -7.84 17.09 -2.39
CA HIS A 365 -6.66 17.78 -1.86
C HIS A 365 -5.43 17.70 -2.78
N GLN A 366 -5.67 17.68 -4.09
CA GLN A 366 -4.59 17.65 -5.09
C GLN A 366 -3.69 18.87 -5.01
N LYS A 367 -4.21 20.02 -4.56
CA LYS A 367 -3.43 21.27 -4.42
C LYS A 367 -2.40 21.12 -3.30
N GLU A 368 -2.80 20.56 -2.16
CA GLU A 368 -1.97 20.36 -0.97
C GLU A 368 -0.80 19.42 -1.28
N PHE A 369 -1.05 18.34 -2.03
CA PHE A 369 0.04 17.45 -2.49
C PHE A 369 1.04 18.20 -3.38
N ARG A 370 0.57 19.04 -4.32
CA ARG A 370 1.48 19.83 -5.17
C ARG A 370 2.25 20.88 -4.38
N GLN A 371 1.62 21.56 -3.44
CA GLN A 371 2.29 22.56 -2.61
C GLN A 371 3.39 21.93 -1.74
N ALA A 372 3.15 20.73 -1.20
CA ALA A 372 4.20 19.98 -0.51
C ALA A 372 5.38 19.64 -1.43
N ILE A 373 5.12 19.23 -2.69
CA ILE A 373 6.18 18.99 -3.68
C ILE A 373 6.98 20.27 -3.95
N ILE A 374 6.30 21.38 -4.24
CA ILE A 374 6.93 22.67 -4.53
C ILE A 374 7.80 23.11 -3.36
N GLU A 375 7.26 23.09 -2.14
CA GLU A 375 7.98 23.48 -0.93
C GLU A 375 9.22 22.60 -0.69
N ALA A 376 9.11 21.28 -0.86
CA ALA A 376 10.24 20.39 -0.67
C ALA A 376 11.38 20.66 -1.67
N PHE A 377 11.05 21.02 -2.92
CA PHE A 377 12.05 21.50 -3.88
C PHE A 377 12.66 22.85 -3.48
N GLU A 378 11.90 23.78 -2.92
CA GLU A 378 12.46 25.02 -2.41
C GLU A 378 13.38 24.81 -1.19
N ARG A 379 13.07 23.84 -0.33
CA ARG A 379 14.00 23.40 0.74
C ARG A 379 15.31 22.88 0.14
N TYR A 380 15.24 22.07 -0.91
CA TYR A 380 16.45 21.60 -1.61
C TYR A 380 17.26 22.77 -2.14
N ARG A 381 16.63 23.69 -2.89
CA ARG A 381 17.31 24.83 -3.52
C ARG A 381 17.97 25.72 -2.48
N SER A 382 17.25 26.01 -1.39
CA SER A 382 17.79 26.81 -0.29
C SER A 382 18.99 26.15 0.37
N LYS A 383 19.01 24.82 0.49
CA LYS A 383 20.08 24.10 1.19
C LYS A 383 21.30 23.80 0.32
N TYR A 384 21.09 23.51 -0.96
CA TYR A 384 22.12 22.95 -1.84
C TYR A 384 22.45 23.80 -3.08
N MET A 385 21.67 24.84 -3.36
CA MET A 385 21.84 25.65 -4.58
C MET A 385 21.96 27.16 -4.30
N LEU A 386 22.02 27.60 -3.04
CA LEU A 386 22.40 28.97 -2.71
C LEU A 386 23.90 29.15 -2.98
N HIS A 387 24.20 29.84 -4.08
CA HIS A 387 25.45 30.55 -4.34
C HIS A 387 25.16 32.05 -4.35
#